data_AF-A0A977Q1C7-F1
#
_entry.id   AF-A0A977Q1C7-F1
#
_cell.length_a   1.000
_cell.length_b   1.000
_cell.length_c   1.000
_cell.angle_alpha   90.00
_cell.angle_beta   90.00
_cell.angle_gamma   90.00
#
_symmetry.space_group_name_H-M   'P 1'
#
loop_
_entity.id
_entity.type
_entity.pdbx_description
1 polymer ?
#
loop_
_entity_poly.entity_id
_entity_poly.type
_entity_poly.pdbx_seq_one_letter_code
_entity_poly.pdbx_strand_id
1 'polypeptide(L)'
;MKKISLFLLLSVFTFSSFAQVIKLRGEWKFRIGDKSMWSNPKYDDSDWDNIIAPAAWEEEGFNGYDGFAWYRKKFDGTTLEKGESYYLNLGYIDDCDEVYVNGTLIGVSGTMPPKFKTAFNSERKYTLPSEVINFAGDNIIAVRVFDVTLGGGIIDGDLGIYRSAKNRMLVDLSGLWQFAKTRNEKPLDGDAEWTKMMVPSAWEHQGYYKYDGYAWYRKTFTLPANFSEKDEEIVLMLGKIDDFDKTYLNGKLIGKTNDGEDYGESRSFEKRRVYTIPDGLLKKGSANVIEVLVEDMGNVGGIYEGPIGITTRTAYQRYFKNSEPSLWRNE
;
A
#
# COMPACT_ATOMS: atom_id res chain seq x y z
N MET A 1 -41.43 40.66 -28.34
CA MET A 1 -40.43 39.56 -28.53
C MET A 1 -39.67 39.37 -27.23
N LYS A 2 -39.97 38.31 -26.47
CA LYS A 2 -39.27 38.00 -25.21
C LYS A 2 -38.01 37.20 -25.54
N LYS A 3 -36.83 37.72 -25.18
CA LYS A 3 -35.55 37.01 -25.33
C LYS A 3 -35.49 35.91 -24.27
N ILE A 4 -35.59 34.66 -24.71
CA ILE A 4 -35.32 33.49 -23.88
C ILE A 4 -33.80 33.33 -23.85
N SER A 5 -33.20 33.59 -22.68
CA SER A 5 -31.77 33.31 -22.46
C SER A 5 -31.63 31.82 -22.14
N LEU A 6 -31.01 31.09 -23.06
CA LEU A 6 -30.67 29.68 -22.90
C LEU A 6 -29.43 29.59 -22.00
N PHE A 7 -29.60 29.20 -20.74
CA PHE A 7 -28.50 28.84 -19.86
C PHE A 7 -27.99 27.46 -20.26
N LEU A 8 -26.84 27.42 -20.92
CA LEU A 8 -26.12 26.17 -21.21
C LEU A 8 -25.45 25.72 -19.90
N LEU A 9 -26.07 24.76 -19.21
CA LEU A 9 -25.46 24.10 -18.05
C LEU A 9 -24.37 23.15 -18.60
N LEU A 10 -23.11 23.59 -18.61
CA LEU A 10 -21.98 22.69 -18.85
C LEU A 10 -21.85 21.79 -17.62
N SER A 11 -22.42 20.59 -17.70
CA SER A 11 -22.10 19.51 -16.76
C SER A 11 -20.66 19.07 -17.02
N VAL A 12 -19.73 19.56 -16.20
CA VAL A 12 -18.38 18.99 -16.14
C VAL A 12 -18.50 17.62 -15.47
N PHE A 13 -18.73 16.59 -16.28
CA PHE A 13 -18.51 15.22 -15.85
C PHE A 13 -17.00 15.03 -15.69
N THR A 14 -16.50 15.15 -14.46
CA THR A 14 -15.15 14.64 -14.14
C THR A 14 -15.22 13.13 -14.24
N PHE A 15 -14.85 12.58 -15.40
CA PHE A 15 -14.50 11.17 -15.51
C PHE A 15 -13.33 10.92 -14.57
N SER A 16 -13.59 10.27 -13.44
CA SER A 16 -12.53 9.70 -12.62
C SER A 16 -12.08 8.41 -13.31
N SER A 17 -11.34 8.53 -14.41
CA SER A 17 -10.78 7.35 -15.06
C SER A 17 -9.60 6.84 -14.24
N PHE A 18 -9.57 5.54 -14.00
CA PHE A 18 -8.37 4.80 -13.63
C PHE A 18 -7.44 4.77 -14.85
N ALA A 19 -6.89 5.93 -15.22
CA ALA A 19 -6.09 6.07 -16.41
C ALA A 19 -4.73 5.41 -16.17
N GLN A 20 -4.36 4.48 -17.05
CA GLN A 20 -2.98 4.05 -17.18
C GLN A 20 -2.17 5.27 -17.63
N VAL A 21 -1.27 5.75 -16.77
CA VAL A 21 -0.43 6.92 -17.04
C VAL A 21 0.94 6.52 -17.58
N ILE A 22 1.42 5.33 -17.20
CA ILE A 22 2.66 4.76 -17.71
C ILE A 22 2.41 3.30 -18.09
N LYS A 23 2.77 2.93 -19.32
CA LYS A 23 2.73 1.55 -19.80
C LYS A 23 4.01 0.83 -19.40
N LEU A 24 3.87 -0.36 -18.82
CA LEU A 24 5.02 -1.19 -18.42
C LEU A 24 5.09 -2.53 -19.15
N ARG A 25 4.08 -2.89 -19.97
CA ARG A 25 4.15 -4.06 -20.86
C ARG A 25 5.33 -3.96 -21.84
N GLY A 26 5.86 -5.11 -22.25
CA GLY A 26 6.97 -5.24 -23.20
C GLY A 26 8.26 -5.68 -22.51
N GLU A 27 9.40 -5.19 -22.98
CA GLU A 27 10.73 -5.65 -22.53
C GLU A 27 11.08 -5.20 -21.11
N TRP A 28 11.54 -6.11 -20.27
CA TRP A 28 12.11 -5.87 -18.94
C TRP A 28 13.53 -6.44 -18.88
N LYS A 29 14.36 -5.87 -18.01
CA LYS A 29 15.61 -6.53 -17.61
C LYS A 29 15.29 -7.74 -16.74
N PHE A 30 15.96 -8.85 -16.96
CA PHE A 30 15.70 -10.12 -16.28
C PHE A 30 16.97 -10.82 -15.84
N ARG A 31 16.94 -11.45 -14.66
CA ARG A 31 18.04 -12.27 -14.17
C ARG A 31 17.56 -13.35 -13.21
N ILE A 32 17.99 -14.59 -13.43
CA ILE A 32 17.79 -15.69 -12.50
C ILE A 32 18.72 -15.61 -11.28
N GLY A 33 18.27 -16.16 -10.16
CA GLY A 33 18.95 -16.14 -8.87
C GLY A 33 18.36 -15.13 -7.90
N ASP A 34 18.97 -15.02 -6.73
CA ASP A 34 18.45 -14.19 -5.64
C ASP A 34 19.55 -13.38 -4.94
N LYS A 35 19.67 -12.11 -5.31
CA LYS A 35 20.59 -11.18 -4.65
C LYS A 35 19.86 -9.90 -4.30
N SER A 36 19.73 -9.62 -3.00
CA SER A 36 19.04 -8.43 -2.48
C SER A 36 19.57 -7.10 -3.04
N MET A 37 20.84 -7.04 -3.43
CA MET A 37 21.46 -5.87 -4.07
C MET A 37 20.78 -5.47 -5.40
N TRP A 38 20.04 -6.38 -6.03
CA TRP A 38 19.33 -6.12 -7.28
C TRP A 38 18.10 -5.22 -7.12
N SER A 39 17.65 -4.98 -5.89
CA SER A 39 16.67 -3.93 -5.59
C SER A 39 17.26 -2.51 -5.67
N ASN A 40 18.58 -2.36 -5.59
CA ASN A 40 19.24 -1.05 -5.49
C ASN A 40 19.07 -0.24 -6.80
N PRO A 41 18.58 1.01 -6.74
CA PRO A 41 18.40 1.84 -7.94
C PRO A 41 19.71 2.15 -8.68
N LYS A 42 20.85 2.05 -8.01
CA LYS A 42 22.18 2.29 -8.59
C LYS A 42 22.87 1.02 -9.10
N TYR A 43 22.23 -0.15 -8.97
CA TYR A 43 22.79 -1.38 -9.52
C TYR A 43 22.83 -1.29 -11.04
N ASP A 44 23.98 -1.65 -11.62
CA ASP A 44 24.19 -1.72 -13.07
C ASP A 44 23.65 -3.06 -13.59
N ASP A 45 22.52 -3.01 -14.28
CA ASP A 45 21.84 -4.16 -14.89
C ASP A 45 22.15 -4.31 -16.40
N SER A 46 23.25 -3.70 -16.88
CA SER A 46 23.66 -3.82 -18.28
C SER A 46 24.03 -5.26 -18.68
N ASP A 47 24.45 -6.10 -17.74
CA ASP A 47 24.76 -7.52 -17.93
C ASP A 47 23.54 -8.44 -17.79
N TRP A 48 22.34 -7.90 -17.53
CA TRP A 48 21.11 -8.69 -17.43
C TRP A 48 20.53 -9.00 -18.81
N ASP A 49 19.89 -10.16 -18.90
CA ASP A 49 19.07 -10.56 -20.03
C ASP A 49 17.87 -9.63 -20.18
N ASN A 50 17.19 -9.75 -21.31
CA ASN A 50 15.91 -9.09 -21.55
C ASN A 50 14.81 -10.15 -21.64
N ILE A 51 13.61 -9.81 -21.16
CA ILE A 51 12.42 -10.68 -21.21
C ILE A 51 11.19 -9.86 -21.56
N ILE A 52 10.23 -10.42 -22.30
CA ILE A 52 8.92 -9.79 -22.47
C ILE A 52 8.03 -10.10 -21.27
N ALA A 53 7.40 -9.06 -20.70
CA ALA A 53 6.35 -9.20 -19.70
C ALA A 53 5.07 -8.45 -20.13
N PRO A 54 3.88 -9.03 -19.94
CA PRO A 54 3.68 -10.32 -19.31
C PRO A 54 3.92 -11.51 -20.25
N ALA A 55 4.54 -12.57 -19.73
CA ALA A 55 4.71 -13.90 -20.29
C ALA A 55 5.33 -14.82 -19.22
N ALA A 56 5.11 -16.13 -19.29
CA ALA A 56 5.88 -17.07 -18.49
C ALA A 56 7.34 -17.06 -18.95
N TRP A 57 8.31 -17.12 -18.04
CA TRP A 57 9.72 -17.02 -18.43
C TRP A 57 10.19 -18.22 -19.26
N GLU A 58 9.50 -19.35 -19.20
CA GLU A 58 9.73 -20.52 -20.04
C GLU A 58 9.48 -20.19 -21.51
N GLU A 59 8.43 -19.42 -21.80
CA GLU A 59 8.08 -18.98 -23.16
C GLU A 59 9.14 -18.03 -23.75
N GLU A 60 9.94 -17.41 -22.87
CA GLU A 60 10.99 -16.44 -23.20
C GLU A 60 12.40 -17.06 -23.13
N GLY A 61 12.51 -18.39 -23.06
CA GLY A 61 13.77 -19.12 -23.20
C GLY A 61 14.36 -19.69 -21.90
N PHE A 62 13.71 -19.48 -20.75
CA PHE A 62 14.12 -20.03 -19.45
C PHE A 62 13.39 -21.35 -19.16
N ASN A 63 13.41 -22.27 -20.13
CA ASN A 63 12.65 -23.52 -20.08
C ASN A 63 12.98 -24.40 -18.85
N GLY A 64 11.97 -24.71 -18.05
CA GLY A 64 12.06 -25.59 -16.88
C GLY A 64 12.84 -25.00 -15.71
N TYR A 65 12.94 -23.67 -15.64
CA TYR A 65 13.60 -22.98 -14.54
C TYR A 65 12.60 -22.73 -13.40
N ASP A 66 12.80 -23.42 -12.28
CA ASP A 66 12.10 -23.14 -11.02
C ASP A 66 13.06 -22.40 -10.07
N GLY A 67 12.57 -21.39 -9.36
CA GLY A 67 13.33 -20.69 -8.33
C GLY A 67 13.14 -19.18 -8.34
N PHE A 68 14.22 -18.47 -7.98
CA PHE A 68 14.19 -17.01 -7.88
C PHE A 68 14.56 -16.35 -9.19
N ALA A 69 13.82 -15.33 -9.58
CA ALA A 69 14.22 -14.43 -10.64
C ALA A 69 13.87 -12.99 -10.30
N TRP A 70 14.56 -12.07 -10.96
CA TRP A 70 14.34 -10.65 -10.78
C TRP A 70 14.05 -9.96 -12.09
N TYR A 71 13.09 -9.05 -12.06
CA TYR A 71 12.75 -8.14 -13.15
C TYR A 71 13.13 -6.72 -12.78
N ARG A 72 13.63 -5.94 -13.74
CA ARG A 72 13.89 -4.50 -13.58
C ARG A 72 13.35 -3.68 -14.74
N LYS A 73 12.70 -2.55 -14.42
CA LYS A 73 12.12 -1.64 -15.42
C LYS A 73 12.26 -0.19 -14.98
N LYS A 74 12.72 0.65 -15.91
CA LYS A 74 12.77 2.10 -15.71
C LYS A 74 11.46 2.76 -16.08
N PHE A 75 11.11 3.83 -15.38
CA PHE A 75 10.03 4.73 -15.77
C PHE A 75 10.38 6.18 -15.45
N ASP A 76 9.80 7.11 -16.22
CA ASP A 76 10.02 8.54 -16.07
C ASP A 76 8.97 9.15 -15.12
N GLY A 77 9.42 9.57 -13.94
CA GLY A 77 8.56 10.17 -12.93
C GLY A 77 8.12 11.59 -13.26
N THR A 78 8.71 12.25 -14.27
CA THR A 78 8.26 13.60 -14.72
C THR A 78 6.88 13.57 -15.36
N THR A 79 6.41 12.40 -15.77
CA THR A 79 5.05 12.16 -16.28
C THR A 79 4.00 12.06 -15.17
N LEU A 80 4.43 12.02 -13.91
CA LEU A 80 3.57 11.93 -12.73
C LEU A 80 3.48 13.28 -12.00
N GLU A 81 2.37 13.51 -11.33
CA GLU A 81 2.07 14.77 -10.66
C GLU A 81 2.11 14.58 -9.14
N LYS A 82 2.82 15.46 -8.44
CA LYS A 82 2.79 15.48 -6.97
C LYS A 82 1.37 15.81 -6.49
N GLY A 83 0.89 15.08 -5.50
CA GLY A 83 -0.45 15.24 -4.93
C GLY A 83 -1.54 14.39 -5.59
N GLU A 84 -1.26 13.75 -6.72
CA GLU A 84 -2.09 12.68 -7.26
C GLU A 84 -1.69 11.33 -6.63
N SER A 85 -2.65 10.41 -6.55
CA SER A 85 -2.44 9.06 -6.02
C SER A 85 -2.23 8.08 -7.17
N TYR A 86 -1.25 7.18 -7.02
CA TYR A 86 -0.91 6.19 -8.03
C TYR A 86 -0.86 4.79 -7.45
N TYR A 87 -1.10 3.79 -8.30
CA TYR A 87 -0.81 2.40 -8.00
C TYR A 87 -0.05 1.76 -9.17
N LEU A 88 0.77 0.77 -8.82
CA LEU A 88 1.48 -0.09 -9.75
C LEU A 88 0.66 -1.36 -9.95
N ASN A 89 0.24 -1.63 -11.19
CA ASN A 89 -0.35 -2.89 -11.60
C ASN A 89 0.74 -3.78 -12.21
N LEU A 90 0.98 -4.94 -11.62
CA LEU A 90 1.85 -5.97 -12.18
C LEU A 90 1.07 -7.21 -12.64
N GLY A 91 -0.27 -7.14 -12.68
CA GLY A 91 -1.07 -8.24 -13.21
C GLY A 91 -0.95 -9.50 -12.37
N TYR A 92 -0.71 -10.66 -12.97
CA TYR A 92 -0.55 -11.93 -12.26
C TYR A 92 0.91 -12.35 -12.25
N ILE A 93 1.41 -12.72 -11.08
CA ILE A 93 2.78 -13.19 -10.88
C ILE A 93 2.71 -14.57 -10.23
N ASP A 94 3.39 -15.54 -10.85
CA ASP A 94 3.51 -16.91 -10.36
C ASP A 94 4.91 -17.12 -9.76
N ASP A 95 5.07 -17.49 -8.48
CA ASP A 95 4.05 -17.76 -7.45
C ASP A 95 3.87 -16.58 -6.48
N CYS A 96 4.98 -16.03 -5.99
CA CYS A 96 5.03 -14.96 -5.00
C CYS A 96 6.09 -13.91 -5.33
N ASP A 97 5.91 -12.71 -4.80
CA ASP A 97 6.73 -11.57 -5.18
C ASP A 97 6.94 -10.55 -4.07
N GLU A 98 8.07 -9.84 -4.18
CA GLU A 98 8.40 -8.62 -3.47
C GLU A 98 8.72 -7.52 -4.49
N VAL A 99 8.06 -6.37 -4.36
CA VAL A 99 8.19 -5.26 -5.30
C VAL A 99 8.86 -4.07 -4.66
N TYR A 100 9.89 -3.58 -5.33
CA TYR A 100 10.68 -2.44 -4.90
C TYR A 100 10.58 -1.30 -5.91
N VAL A 101 10.46 -0.08 -5.41
CA VAL A 101 10.63 1.14 -6.21
C VAL A 101 11.76 1.95 -5.60
N ASN A 102 12.77 2.25 -6.42
CA ASN A 102 13.98 2.95 -6.02
C ASN A 102 14.64 2.34 -4.76
N GLY A 103 14.64 1.01 -4.66
CA GLY A 103 15.22 0.26 -3.53
C GLY A 103 14.35 0.20 -2.28
N THR A 104 13.16 0.79 -2.29
CA THR A 104 12.20 0.70 -1.19
C THR A 104 11.14 -0.35 -1.51
N LEU A 105 10.96 -1.34 -0.62
CA LEU A 105 9.87 -2.32 -0.73
C LEU A 105 8.53 -1.58 -0.67
N ILE A 106 7.64 -1.80 -1.63
CA ILE A 106 6.30 -1.19 -1.70
C ILE A 106 5.16 -2.22 -1.71
N GLY A 107 5.46 -3.50 -1.89
CA GLY A 107 4.45 -4.52 -2.06
C GLY A 107 5.02 -5.92 -1.89
N VAL A 108 4.18 -6.82 -1.35
CA VAL A 108 4.46 -8.25 -1.22
C VAL A 108 3.17 -9.00 -1.53
N SER A 109 3.27 -10.15 -2.18
CA SER A 109 2.15 -11.07 -2.33
C SER A 109 2.62 -12.51 -2.29
N GLY A 110 1.92 -13.33 -1.52
CA GLY A 110 2.44 -14.63 -1.09
C GLY A 110 3.52 -14.47 -0.03
N THR A 111 4.34 -15.49 0.13
CA THR A 111 5.47 -15.47 1.08
C THR A 111 6.65 -16.21 0.48
N MET A 112 7.84 -15.62 0.58
CA MET A 112 9.09 -16.24 0.13
C MET A 112 9.48 -17.44 1.03
N PRO A 113 10.32 -18.37 0.56
CA PRO A 113 10.91 -19.41 1.39
C PRO A 113 11.60 -18.87 2.65
N PRO A 114 11.66 -19.64 3.75
CA PRO A 114 11.27 -21.05 3.87
C PRO A 114 9.78 -21.28 4.17
N LYS A 115 9.01 -20.22 4.48
CA LYS A 115 7.56 -20.32 4.76
C LYS A 115 6.76 -20.00 3.50
N PHE A 116 7.10 -20.68 2.40
CA PHE A 116 6.53 -20.38 1.10
C PHE A 116 4.99 -20.46 1.13
N LYS A 117 4.35 -19.45 0.54
CA LYS A 117 2.92 -19.44 0.26
C LYS A 117 2.70 -18.77 -1.08
N THR A 118 2.10 -19.52 -2.01
CA THR A 118 1.76 -18.98 -3.33
C THR A 118 0.69 -17.88 -3.24
N ALA A 119 0.76 -16.95 -4.18
CA ALA A 119 -0.32 -16.03 -4.51
C ALA A 119 -0.60 -16.02 -6.02
N PHE A 120 -0.25 -17.07 -6.78
CA PHE A 120 -0.32 -17.12 -8.25
C PHE A 120 -1.63 -16.56 -8.86
N ASN A 121 -2.77 -16.82 -8.22
CA ASN A 121 -4.10 -16.43 -8.67
C ASN A 121 -4.55 -15.02 -8.24
N SER A 122 -3.67 -14.24 -7.60
CA SER A 122 -4.00 -12.90 -7.10
C SER A 122 -3.50 -11.82 -8.07
N GLU A 123 -4.34 -10.85 -8.41
CA GLU A 123 -3.89 -9.71 -9.20
C GLU A 123 -3.05 -8.75 -8.33
N ARG A 124 -1.89 -8.33 -8.82
CA ARG A 124 -0.90 -7.50 -8.15
C ARG A 124 -1.16 -6.03 -8.40
N LYS A 125 -1.79 -5.38 -7.42
CA LYS A 125 -2.01 -3.94 -7.38
C LYS A 125 -1.42 -3.37 -6.10
N TYR A 126 -0.29 -2.69 -6.22
CA TYR A 126 0.40 -2.08 -5.09
C TYR A 126 0.23 -0.57 -5.12
N THR A 127 -0.11 0.03 -3.98
CA THR A 127 0.00 1.49 -3.83
C THR A 127 1.41 1.92 -4.19
N LEU A 128 1.54 3.02 -4.94
CA LEU A 128 2.82 3.63 -5.26
C LEU A 128 2.97 4.91 -4.43
N PRO A 129 3.64 4.86 -3.27
CA PRO A 129 3.72 6.00 -2.37
C PRO A 129 4.41 7.19 -3.03
N SER A 130 3.90 8.39 -2.82
CA SER A 130 4.50 9.61 -3.38
C SER A 130 5.95 9.79 -2.89
N GLU A 131 6.27 9.30 -1.69
CA GLU A 131 7.59 9.43 -1.05
C GLU A 131 8.67 8.57 -1.70
N VAL A 132 8.31 7.53 -2.48
CA VAL A 132 9.29 6.68 -3.19
C VAL A 132 9.53 7.13 -4.63
N ILE A 133 8.67 8.00 -5.17
CA ILE A 133 8.75 8.45 -6.56
C ILE A 133 9.72 9.63 -6.67
N ASN A 134 10.70 9.49 -7.55
CA ASN A 134 11.48 10.59 -8.08
C ASN A 134 10.70 11.31 -9.19
N PHE A 135 9.95 12.36 -8.83
CA PHE A 135 9.17 13.17 -9.77
C PHE A 135 10.03 14.04 -10.71
N ALA A 136 11.35 14.08 -10.53
CA ALA A 136 12.25 14.91 -11.32
C ALA A 136 12.97 14.14 -12.45
N GLY A 137 12.72 12.84 -12.60
CA GLY A 137 13.36 12.04 -13.64
C GLY A 137 13.15 10.54 -13.45
N ASP A 138 14.20 9.79 -13.74
CA ASP A 138 14.15 8.33 -13.77
C ASP A 138 13.87 7.69 -12.41
N ASN A 139 13.12 6.60 -12.48
CA ASN A 139 12.81 5.69 -11.40
C ASN A 139 13.06 4.26 -11.87
N ILE A 140 13.28 3.34 -10.92
CA ILE A 140 13.43 1.91 -11.17
C ILE A 140 12.41 1.12 -10.35
N ILE A 141 11.70 0.23 -11.03
CA ILE A 141 10.95 -0.88 -10.44
C ILE A 141 11.87 -2.09 -10.46
N ALA A 142 11.98 -2.79 -9.33
CA ALA A 142 12.58 -4.11 -9.25
C ALA A 142 11.55 -5.09 -8.64
N VAL A 143 11.35 -6.23 -9.27
CA VAL A 143 10.41 -7.27 -8.81
C VAL A 143 11.21 -8.53 -8.57
N ARG A 144 11.22 -9.00 -7.33
CA ARG A 144 11.76 -10.30 -6.96
C ARG A 144 10.62 -11.30 -7.02
N VAL A 145 10.77 -12.35 -7.81
CA VAL A 145 9.78 -13.41 -7.98
C VAL A 145 10.40 -14.71 -7.48
N PHE A 146 9.60 -15.52 -6.80
CA PHE A 146 9.93 -16.91 -6.51
C PHE A 146 8.81 -17.80 -7.04
N ASP A 147 9.21 -18.75 -7.87
CA ASP A 147 8.35 -19.78 -8.44
C ASP A 147 8.83 -21.16 -7.96
N VAL A 148 7.90 -22.03 -7.61
CA VAL A 148 8.23 -23.37 -7.10
C VAL A 148 8.25 -24.43 -8.19
N THR A 149 7.36 -24.33 -9.18
CA THR A 149 7.20 -25.34 -10.22
C THR A 149 6.32 -24.83 -11.36
N LEU A 150 6.45 -25.47 -12.52
CA LEU A 150 5.67 -25.23 -13.74
C LEU A 150 6.16 -24.00 -14.51
N GLY A 151 5.39 -22.92 -14.49
CA GLY A 151 5.66 -21.73 -15.28
C GLY A 151 5.71 -20.53 -14.37
N GLY A 152 6.83 -19.81 -14.38
CA GLY A 152 7.04 -18.70 -13.47
C GLY A 152 7.06 -17.33 -14.14
N GLY A 153 6.98 -16.28 -13.32
CA GLY A 153 7.19 -14.91 -13.76
C GLY A 153 5.96 -14.02 -13.73
N ILE A 154 6.03 -12.89 -14.44
CA ILE A 154 4.90 -11.96 -14.57
C ILE A 154 4.06 -12.42 -15.77
N ILE A 155 3.07 -13.26 -15.54
CA ILE A 155 2.46 -14.11 -16.58
C ILE A 155 1.28 -13.47 -17.33
N ASP A 156 0.54 -12.54 -16.73
CA ASP A 156 -0.59 -11.86 -17.39
C ASP A 156 -0.87 -10.47 -16.79
N GLY A 157 -1.69 -9.67 -17.45
CA GLY A 157 -2.24 -8.40 -16.94
C GLY A 157 -1.74 -7.14 -17.63
N ASP A 158 -2.48 -6.05 -17.50
CA ASP A 158 -2.11 -4.75 -18.08
C ASP A 158 -1.10 -4.04 -17.18
N LEU A 159 0.18 -4.41 -17.37
CA LEU A 159 1.28 -3.89 -16.55
C LEU A 159 1.42 -2.37 -16.75
N GLY A 160 1.34 -1.61 -15.67
CA GLY A 160 1.37 -0.16 -15.76
C GLY A 160 1.31 0.56 -14.42
N ILE A 161 1.61 1.85 -14.46
CA ILE A 161 1.26 2.77 -13.36
C ILE A 161 -0.04 3.46 -13.75
N TYR A 162 -0.97 3.47 -12.81
CA TYR A 162 -2.30 4.01 -12.99
C TYR A 162 -2.53 5.13 -12.00
N ARG A 163 -3.18 6.18 -12.47
CA ARG A 163 -3.75 7.18 -11.57
C ARG A 163 -4.92 6.53 -10.85
N SER A 164 -4.85 6.49 -9.52
CA SER A 164 -6.01 6.11 -8.73
C SER A 164 -7.05 7.23 -8.85
N ALA A 165 -8.33 6.87 -8.94
CA ALA A 165 -9.40 7.83 -8.69
C ALA A 165 -9.07 8.58 -7.40
N LYS A 166 -9.16 9.93 -7.39
CA LYS A 166 -8.94 10.72 -6.16
C LYS A 166 -9.66 10.01 -5.03
N ASN A 167 -8.88 9.39 -4.14
CA ASN A 167 -9.43 8.54 -3.11
C ASN A 167 -10.50 9.37 -2.42
N ARG A 168 -11.65 8.76 -2.06
CA ARG A 168 -12.66 9.45 -1.23
C ARG A 168 -12.08 9.90 0.13
N MET A 169 -10.81 9.61 0.37
CA MET A 169 -9.99 10.10 1.47
C MET A 169 -9.59 11.56 1.22
N LEU A 170 -9.75 12.35 2.26
CA LEU A 170 -9.23 13.70 2.34
C LEU A 170 -7.69 13.68 2.42
N VAL A 171 -7.13 12.65 3.04
CA VAL A 171 -5.69 12.38 3.11
C VAL A 171 -5.49 10.87 2.97
N ASP A 172 -4.74 10.45 1.95
CA ASP A 172 -4.23 9.08 1.87
C ASP A 172 -3.00 8.96 2.76
N LEU A 173 -3.04 8.00 3.68
CA LEU A 173 -1.95 7.76 4.63
C LEU A 173 -1.26 6.40 4.38
N SER A 174 -1.60 5.73 3.29
CA SER A 174 -0.91 4.50 2.87
C SER A 174 0.53 4.82 2.45
N GLY A 175 1.44 3.86 2.60
CA GLY A 175 2.85 4.00 2.23
C GLY A 175 3.78 3.85 3.42
N LEU A 176 4.89 4.59 3.41
CA LEU A 176 5.94 4.43 4.42
C LEU A 176 5.57 5.13 5.73
N TRP A 177 5.62 4.39 6.82
CA TRP A 177 5.51 4.85 8.20
C TRP A 177 6.83 4.61 8.93
N GLN A 178 7.13 5.43 9.93
CA GLN A 178 8.18 5.10 10.87
C GLN A 178 7.69 3.93 11.74
N PHE A 179 8.57 2.96 12.00
CA PHE A 179 8.27 1.75 12.74
C PHE A 179 9.36 1.44 13.76
N ALA A 180 8.95 1.12 14.99
CA ALA A 180 9.85 0.78 16.09
C ALA A 180 9.27 -0.35 16.94
N LYS A 181 10.05 -1.41 17.15
CA LYS A 181 9.70 -2.50 18.08
C LYS A 181 9.98 -2.07 19.51
N THR A 182 9.12 -2.46 20.45
CA THR A 182 9.28 -2.16 21.88
C THR A 182 9.02 -3.39 22.74
N ARG A 183 9.59 -3.39 23.95
CA ARG A 183 9.41 -4.48 24.91
C ARG A 183 8.09 -4.42 25.67
N ASN A 184 7.42 -3.27 25.61
CA ASN A 184 6.18 -2.97 26.31
C ASN A 184 5.49 -1.80 25.58
N GLU A 185 4.35 -1.38 26.10
CA GLU A 185 3.57 -0.26 25.56
C GLU A 185 4.26 1.11 25.61
N LYS A 186 5.39 1.27 26.31
CA LYS A 186 6.05 2.59 26.40
C LYS A 186 6.69 2.94 25.06
N PRO A 187 6.54 4.19 24.60
CA PRO A 187 7.23 4.67 23.40
C PRO A 187 8.74 4.70 23.64
N LEU A 188 9.50 4.69 22.55
CA LEU A 188 10.96 4.83 22.60
C LEU A 188 11.38 6.27 22.94
N ASP A 189 12.49 6.38 23.69
CA ASP A 189 13.16 7.65 23.90
C ASP A 189 13.94 8.04 22.62
N GLY A 190 13.39 8.97 21.84
CA GLY A 190 14.02 9.48 20.61
C GLY A 190 13.77 8.64 19.36
N ASP A 191 14.49 8.98 18.28
CA ASP A 191 14.19 8.51 16.92
C ASP A 191 15.21 7.48 16.35
N ALA A 192 16.28 7.15 17.09
CA ALA A 192 17.41 6.37 16.55
C ALA A 192 17.06 4.93 16.13
N GLU A 193 16.10 4.31 16.82
CA GLU A 193 15.68 2.92 16.59
C GLU A 193 14.53 2.79 15.56
N TRP A 194 14.05 3.91 15.03
CA TRP A 194 12.94 3.89 14.08
C TRP A 194 13.42 3.54 12.68
N THR A 195 12.77 2.54 12.09
CA THR A 195 12.94 2.13 10.69
C THR A 195 11.77 2.61 9.86
N LYS A 196 11.77 2.33 8.54
CA LYS A 196 10.61 2.57 7.68
C LYS A 196 9.91 1.25 7.38
N MET A 197 8.59 1.27 7.38
CA MET A 197 7.74 0.12 7.07
C MET A 197 6.59 0.55 6.16
N MET A 198 6.22 -0.30 5.21
CA MET A 198 5.02 -0.13 4.40
C MET A 198 3.77 -0.45 5.22
N VAL A 199 2.78 0.42 5.09
CA VAL A 199 1.45 0.28 5.69
C VAL A 199 0.40 0.53 4.58
N PRO A 200 -0.55 -0.39 4.35
CA PRO A 200 -0.73 -1.66 5.06
C PRO A 200 0.26 -2.73 4.57
N SER A 201 0.76 -3.56 5.50
CA SER A 201 1.44 -4.83 5.25
C SER A 201 1.77 -5.49 6.60
N ALA A 202 1.80 -6.83 6.62
CA ALA A 202 2.21 -7.59 7.79
C ALA A 202 3.69 -7.37 8.14
N TRP A 203 4.03 -7.55 9.42
CA TRP A 203 5.42 -7.52 9.91
C TRP A 203 6.29 -8.60 9.27
N GLU A 204 5.76 -9.82 9.18
CA GLU A 204 6.43 -11.00 8.63
C GLU A 204 6.83 -10.78 7.17
N HIS A 205 5.99 -10.08 6.41
CA HIS A 205 6.26 -9.78 5.00
C HIS A 205 7.39 -8.75 4.80
N GLN A 206 7.82 -8.09 5.88
CA GLN A 206 8.80 -7.01 5.86
C GLN A 206 10.04 -7.35 6.69
N GLY A 207 10.28 -8.64 6.95
CA GLY A 207 11.48 -9.16 7.60
C GLY A 207 11.38 -9.34 9.11
N TYR A 208 10.22 -9.07 9.73
CA TYR A 208 9.99 -9.22 11.16
C TYR A 208 9.31 -10.56 11.48
N TYR A 209 9.90 -11.66 11.01
CA TYR A 209 9.30 -12.98 11.16
C TYR A 209 9.17 -13.41 12.63
N LYS A 210 7.97 -13.89 13.01
CA LYS A 210 7.67 -14.42 14.36
C LYS A 210 7.88 -13.35 15.45
N TYR A 211 7.68 -12.09 15.10
CA TYR A 211 7.79 -11.03 16.07
C TYR A 211 6.42 -10.80 16.71
N ASP A 212 6.25 -11.32 17.93
CA ASP A 212 5.08 -11.06 18.74
C ASP A 212 5.45 -10.05 19.84
N GLY A 213 4.52 -9.15 20.20
CA GLY A 213 4.74 -8.12 21.21
C GLY A 213 4.30 -6.72 20.76
N TYR A 214 5.05 -5.70 21.16
CA TYR A 214 4.64 -4.30 20.98
C TYR A 214 5.41 -3.63 19.86
N ALA A 215 4.72 -2.84 19.04
CA ALA A 215 5.38 -1.95 18.09
C ALA A 215 4.68 -0.60 18.00
N TRP A 216 5.49 0.45 17.86
CA TRP A 216 5.02 1.79 17.59
C TRP A 216 5.18 2.12 16.11
N TYR A 217 4.11 2.70 15.57
CA TYR A 217 4.08 3.33 14.26
C TYR A 217 3.95 4.83 14.41
N ARG A 218 4.58 5.59 13.51
CA ARG A 218 4.43 7.04 13.43
C ARG A 218 4.33 7.51 11.97
N LYS A 219 3.36 8.39 11.70
CA LYS A 219 3.21 9.06 10.41
C LYS A 219 2.98 10.54 10.61
N THR A 220 3.77 11.34 9.91
CA THR A 220 3.55 12.78 9.79
C THR A 220 2.84 13.08 8.48
N PHE A 221 1.86 13.96 8.53
CA PHE A 221 1.17 14.48 7.33
C PHE A 221 0.81 15.95 7.53
N THR A 222 0.61 16.65 6.43
CA THR A 222 0.20 18.06 6.43
C THR A 222 -1.17 18.20 5.80
N LEU A 223 -2.03 19.00 6.42
CA LEU A 223 -3.29 19.40 5.81
C LEU A 223 -3.12 20.71 5.04
N PRO A 224 -3.79 20.89 3.90
CA PRO A 224 -3.90 22.18 3.25
C PRO A 224 -4.37 23.27 4.23
N ALA A 225 -3.87 24.49 4.11
CA ALA A 225 -4.29 25.59 4.99
C ALA A 225 -5.79 25.90 4.87
N ASN A 226 -6.36 25.66 3.67
CA ASN A 226 -7.78 25.79 3.39
C ASN A 226 -8.60 24.51 3.71
N PHE A 227 -8.02 23.57 4.46
CA PHE A 227 -8.75 22.39 4.91
C PHE A 227 -9.91 22.82 5.83
N SER A 228 -11.12 22.63 5.32
CA SER A 228 -12.33 22.72 6.13
C SER A 228 -12.73 21.31 6.53
N GLU A 229 -12.84 21.10 7.83
CA GLU A 229 -13.86 20.19 8.33
C GLU A 229 -15.16 20.72 7.73
N LYS A 230 -15.80 19.96 6.84
CA LYS A 230 -17.20 20.27 6.50
C LYS A 230 -18.01 20.06 7.79
N ASP A 231 -19.30 20.40 7.83
CA ASP A 231 -20.19 20.03 8.95
C ASP A 231 -20.42 18.49 9.04
N GLU A 232 -19.42 17.70 8.67
CA GLU A 232 -19.37 16.25 8.65
C GLU A 232 -18.26 15.78 9.58
N GLU A 233 -18.57 14.77 10.38
CA GLU A 233 -17.59 14.12 11.26
C GLU A 233 -16.41 13.56 10.45
N ILE A 234 -15.19 13.87 10.90
CA ILE A 234 -13.95 13.38 10.30
C ILE A 234 -13.48 12.13 11.05
N VAL A 235 -13.00 11.14 10.29
CA VAL A 235 -12.55 9.86 10.81
C VAL A 235 -11.16 9.53 10.30
N LEU A 236 -10.36 8.91 11.17
CA LEU A 236 -9.13 8.21 10.80
C LEU A 236 -9.46 6.74 10.56
N MET A 237 -9.12 6.24 9.38
CA MET A 237 -9.17 4.83 9.02
C MET A 237 -7.76 4.23 9.09
N LEU A 238 -7.60 3.16 9.86
CA LEU A 238 -6.34 2.39 9.95
C LEU A 238 -6.52 0.95 9.44
N GLY A 239 -7.62 0.67 8.74
CA GLY A 239 -7.87 -0.65 8.17
C GLY A 239 -7.91 -1.74 9.25
N LYS A 240 -7.30 -2.90 9.01
CA LYS A 240 -7.17 -3.94 10.06
C LYS A 240 -5.76 -3.94 10.62
N ILE A 241 -5.71 -3.98 11.94
CA ILE A 241 -4.49 -4.09 12.72
C ILE A 241 -4.56 -5.44 13.43
N ASP A 242 -3.49 -6.22 13.39
CA ASP A 242 -3.50 -7.49 14.11
C ASP A 242 -3.57 -7.25 15.63
N ASP A 243 -4.33 -8.12 16.29
CA ASP A 243 -4.80 -8.04 17.67
C ASP A 243 -5.24 -6.66 18.16
N PHE A 244 -4.37 -5.86 18.79
CA PHE A 244 -4.79 -4.67 19.53
C PHE A 244 -4.08 -3.39 19.10
N ASP A 245 -4.76 -2.26 19.32
CA ASP A 245 -4.14 -0.95 19.12
C ASP A 245 -4.56 0.12 20.13
N LYS A 246 -3.67 1.10 20.30
CA LYS A 246 -3.96 2.42 20.86
C LYS A 246 -3.49 3.48 19.86
N THR A 247 -4.42 4.32 19.42
CA THR A 247 -4.17 5.30 18.36
C THR A 247 -4.24 6.72 18.90
N TYR A 248 -3.20 7.50 18.60
CA TYR A 248 -3.01 8.87 19.04
C TYR A 248 -2.90 9.80 17.83
N LEU A 249 -3.50 10.99 17.96
CA LEU A 249 -3.32 12.09 17.02
C LEU A 249 -2.80 13.30 17.80
N ASN A 250 -1.65 13.83 17.39
CA ASN A 250 -0.99 14.95 18.04
C ASN A 250 -0.79 14.75 19.56
N GLY A 251 -0.46 13.52 19.97
CA GLY A 251 -0.26 13.12 21.37
C GLY A 251 -1.54 12.84 22.16
N LYS A 252 -2.73 13.04 21.57
CA LYS A 252 -4.02 12.74 22.22
C LYS A 252 -4.55 11.39 21.74
N LEU A 253 -4.89 10.49 22.66
CA LEU A 253 -5.55 9.23 22.34
C LEU A 253 -6.92 9.52 21.70
N ILE A 254 -7.17 8.97 20.52
CA ILE A 254 -8.44 9.12 19.78
C ILE A 254 -9.19 7.79 19.64
N GLY A 255 -8.53 6.66 19.88
CA GLY A 255 -9.15 5.36 19.74
C GLY A 255 -8.29 4.23 20.28
N LYS A 256 -8.94 3.11 20.56
CA LYS A 256 -8.31 1.83 20.88
C LYS A 256 -9.21 0.69 20.45
N THR A 257 -8.61 -0.44 20.10
CA THR A 257 -9.34 -1.69 19.88
C THR A 257 -8.65 -2.79 20.66
N ASN A 258 -9.38 -3.36 21.62
CA ASN A 258 -9.00 -4.51 22.42
C ASN A 258 -10.31 -5.03 23.04
N ASP A 259 -10.66 -6.29 22.79
CA ASP A 259 -11.85 -6.95 23.37
C ASP A 259 -11.62 -7.61 24.73
N GLY A 260 -10.37 -7.66 25.19
CA GLY A 260 -9.99 -8.22 26.48
C GLY A 260 -9.93 -9.76 26.50
N GLU A 261 -10.06 -10.38 25.34
CA GLU A 261 -10.02 -11.85 25.19
C GLU A 261 -8.58 -12.33 25.03
N ASP A 262 -8.35 -13.58 25.43
CA ASP A 262 -7.05 -14.23 25.37
C ASP A 262 -6.65 -14.62 23.93
N TYR A 263 -5.36 -14.98 23.77
CA TYR A 263 -4.84 -15.51 22.51
C TYR A 263 -5.65 -16.71 22.01
N GLY A 264 -6.08 -16.64 20.75
CA GLY A 264 -6.92 -17.65 20.10
C GLY A 264 -8.43 -17.43 20.24
N GLU A 265 -8.86 -16.55 21.16
CA GLU A 265 -10.27 -16.19 21.35
C GLU A 265 -10.58 -14.78 20.84
N SER A 266 -9.60 -13.86 20.89
CA SER A 266 -9.78 -12.51 20.39
C SER A 266 -10.21 -12.47 18.92
N ARG A 267 -11.08 -11.52 18.60
CA ARG A 267 -11.48 -11.18 17.22
C ARG A 267 -11.10 -9.74 16.89
N SER A 268 -10.24 -9.13 17.70
CA SER A 268 -9.83 -7.75 17.48
C SER A 268 -9.05 -7.58 16.18
N PHE A 269 -8.24 -8.58 15.78
CA PHE A 269 -7.52 -8.60 14.50
C PHE A 269 -8.43 -8.38 13.28
N GLU A 270 -9.68 -8.87 13.30
CA GLU A 270 -10.62 -8.73 12.18
C GLU A 270 -11.32 -7.36 12.12
N LYS A 271 -11.33 -6.63 13.23
CA LYS A 271 -12.06 -5.36 13.33
C LYS A 271 -11.38 -4.30 12.46
N ARG A 272 -12.18 -3.52 11.73
CA ARG A 272 -11.65 -2.34 11.04
C ARG A 272 -11.53 -1.18 12.03
N ARG A 273 -10.37 -0.53 12.08
CA ARG A 273 -10.07 0.62 12.93
C ARG A 273 -10.54 1.89 12.25
N VAL A 274 -11.55 2.52 12.86
CA VAL A 274 -12.16 3.75 12.36
C VAL A 274 -12.48 4.65 13.55
N TYR A 275 -11.62 5.63 13.80
CA TYR A 275 -11.71 6.49 14.98
C TYR A 275 -12.16 7.89 14.59
N THR A 276 -13.14 8.43 15.33
CA THR A 276 -13.53 9.84 15.20
C THR A 276 -12.34 10.71 15.57
N ILE A 277 -12.02 11.68 14.72
CA ILE A 277 -11.07 12.73 15.05
C ILE A 277 -11.87 13.85 15.76
N PRO A 278 -11.55 14.17 17.03
CA PRO A 278 -12.21 15.27 17.73
C PRO A 278 -11.97 16.62 17.03
N ASP A 279 -13.00 17.46 17.03
CA ASP A 279 -12.95 18.81 16.47
C ASP A 279 -11.76 19.60 17.04
N GLY A 280 -11.08 20.33 16.16
CA GLY A 280 -9.93 21.16 16.51
C GLY A 280 -8.65 20.40 16.86
N LEU A 281 -8.65 19.06 16.85
CA LEU A 281 -7.42 18.28 17.08
C LEU A 281 -6.47 18.30 15.86
N LEU A 282 -7.01 18.51 14.66
CA LEU A 282 -6.23 18.64 13.43
C LEU A 282 -5.63 20.04 13.31
N LYS A 283 -4.31 20.09 13.13
CA LYS A 283 -3.55 21.32 12.89
C LYS A 283 -3.57 21.65 11.39
N LYS A 284 -4.23 22.74 11.02
CA LYS A 284 -4.34 23.21 9.63
C LYS A 284 -3.06 23.90 9.19
N GLY A 285 -2.60 23.65 7.96
CA GLY A 285 -1.38 24.28 7.41
C GLY A 285 -0.09 23.92 8.17
N SER A 286 -0.13 22.93 9.04
CA SER A 286 0.99 22.48 9.88
C SER A 286 1.07 20.95 9.91
N ALA A 287 2.18 20.43 10.40
CA ALA A 287 2.37 19.00 10.58
C ALA A 287 1.42 18.45 11.66
N ASN A 288 0.77 17.34 11.32
CA ASN A 288 0.05 16.47 12.23
C ASN A 288 0.81 15.16 12.36
N VAL A 289 0.76 14.55 13.54
CA VAL A 289 1.43 13.28 13.82
C VAL A 289 0.40 12.27 14.29
N ILE A 290 0.31 11.14 13.60
CA ILE A 290 -0.40 9.95 14.08
C ILE A 290 0.63 9.00 14.67
N GLU A 291 0.34 8.49 15.85
CA GLU A 291 1.10 7.42 16.48
C GLU A 291 0.14 6.26 16.81
N VAL A 292 0.56 5.04 16.48
CA VAL A 292 -0.23 3.83 16.74
C VAL A 292 0.65 2.85 17.48
N LEU A 293 0.26 2.51 18.70
CA LEU A 293 0.80 1.34 19.39
C LEU A 293 0.02 0.14 18.92
N VAL A 294 0.72 -0.88 18.43
CA VAL A 294 0.18 -2.20 18.12
C VAL A 294 0.71 -3.20 19.15
N GLU A 295 -0.16 -4.07 19.63
CA GLU A 295 0.17 -5.23 20.45
C GLU A 295 -0.35 -6.47 19.72
N ASP A 296 0.58 -7.34 19.35
CA ASP A 296 0.35 -8.62 18.68
C ASP A 296 0.66 -9.75 19.66
N MET A 297 -0.30 -10.64 19.87
CA MET A 297 -0.17 -11.80 20.76
C MET A 297 0.33 -13.04 20.04
N GLY A 298 0.31 -13.08 18.71
CA GLY A 298 0.88 -14.18 17.94
C GLY A 298 0.48 -14.25 16.46
N ASN A 299 1.31 -14.97 15.71
CA ASN A 299 1.19 -15.28 14.28
C ASN A 299 1.67 -14.18 13.33
N VAL A 300 0.80 -13.23 13.00
CA VAL A 300 1.05 -12.23 11.95
C VAL A 300 0.75 -10.87 12.53
N GLY A 301 1.75 -10.00 12.63
CA GLY A 301 1.57 -8.71 13.25
C GLY A 301 1.35 -7.55 12.27
N GLY A 302 0.92 -6.42 12.83
CA GLY A 302 0.98 -5.11 12.19
C GLY A 302 -0.31 -4.59 11.59
N ILE A 303 -0.22 -3.43 10.94
CA ILE A 303 -1.33 -2.81 10.21
C ILE A 303 -1.40 -3.45 8.82
N TYR A 304 -2.08 -4.59 8.72
CA TYR A 304 -1.89 -5.53 7.61
C TYR A 304 -2.91 -5.37 6.47
N GLU A 305 -4.06 -4.72 6.68
CA GLU A 305 -5.07 -4.50 5.64
C GLU A 305 -5.50 -3.04 5.61
N GLY A 306 -5.69 -2.49 4.42
CA GLY A 306 -6.19 -1.13 4.22
C GLY A 306 -7.73 -1.02 4.15
N PRO A 307 -8.24 0.16 3.75
CA PRO A 307 -7.47 1.34 3.35
C PRO A 307 -7.09 2.22 4.56
N ILE A 308 -6.03 3.03 4.41
CA ILE A 308 -5.40 3.81 5.48
C ILE A 308 -5.48 5.31 5.13
N GLY A 309 -6.17 6.11 5.93
CA GLY A 309 -6.33 7.53 5.60
C GLY A 309 -7.37 8.27 6.42
N ILE A 310 -7.49 9.57 6.16
CA ILE A 310 -8.49 10.43 6.79
C ILE A 310 -9.61 10.71 5.80
N THR A 311 -10.85 10.61 6.25
CA THR A 311 -12.03 10.91 5.43
C THR A 311 -13.20 11.40 6.28
N THR A 312 -14.30 11.78 5.64
CA THR A 312 -15.59 12.02 6.31
C THR A 312 -16.26 10.70 6.70
N ARG A 313 -17.02 10.66 7.78
CA ARG A 313 -17.84 9.50 8.17
C ARG A 313 -18.76 9.05 7.03
N THR A 314 -19.38 10.00 6.32
CA THR A 314 -20.27 9.71 5.19
C THR A 314 -19.54 8.99 4.06
N ALA A 315 -18.34 9.46 3.69
CA ALA A 315 -17.53 8.81 2.67
C ALA A 315 -17.06 7.41 3.09
N TYR A 316 -16.67 7.23 4.35
CA TYR A 316 -16.37 5.92 4.93
C TYR A 316 -17.55 4.95 4.80
N GLN A 317 -18.74 5.33 5.24
CA GLN A 317 -19.95 4.50 5.16
C GLN A 317 -20.29 4.11 3.72
N ARG A 318 -20.17 5.07 2.78
CA ARG A 318 -20.42 4.81 1.35
C ARG A 318 -19.39 3.88 0.74
N TYR A 319 -18.13 3.93 1.19
CA TYR A 319 -17.09 3.01 0.72
C TYR A 319 -17.47 1.57 1.08
N PHE A 320 -17.75 1.30 2.36
CA PHE A 320 -18.00 -0.07 2.81
C PHE A 320 -19.37 -0.63 2.40
N LYS A 321 -20.40 0.22 2.33
CA LYS A 321 -21.71 -0.20 1.81
C LYS A 321 -21.63 -0.72 0.36
N ASN A 322 -20.69 -0.21 -0.43
CA ASN A 322 -20.52 -0.60 -1.83
C ASN A 322 -19.44 -1.67 -2.03
N SER A 323 -18.59 -1.93 -1.02
CA SER A 323 -17.52 -2.94 -1.09
C SER A 323 -17.95 -4.31 -0.55
N GLU A 324 -19.10 -4.41 0.10
CA GLU A 324 -19.72 -5.71 0.37
C GLU A 324 -20.36 -6.22 -0.94
N PRO A 325 -20.00 -7.42 -1.43
CA PRO A 325 -20.80 -8.08 -2.45
C PRO A 325 -22.22 -8.19 -1.89
N SER A 326 -23.22 -7.82 -2.69
CA SER A 326 -24.64 -8.01 -2.35
C SER A 326 -24.95 -9.51 -2.23
N LEU A 327 -24.55 -10.13 -1.13
CA LEU A 327 -25.07 -11.41 -0.71
C LEU A 327 -26.43 -11.11 -0.07
N TRP A 328 -27.47 -11.65 -0.71
CA TRP A 328 -28.89 -11.62 -0.31
C TRP A 328 -29.71 -10.39 -0.72
N ARG A 329 -30.19 -10.39 -1.96
CA ARG A 329 -31.59 -10.06 -2.28
C ARG A 329 -32.12 -11.03 -3.33
N ASN A 330 -32.76 -12.10 -2.87
CA ASN A 330 -33.89 -12.67 -3.57
C ASN A 330 -35.07 -11.75 -3.27
N GLU A 331 -35.54 -11.02 -4.28
CA GLU A 331 -36.95 -10.74 -4.51
C GLU A 331 -37.23 -10.90 -6.01
#